data_AF-A0A3M1V0Q3-F1
#
_entry.id   AF-A0A3M1V0Q3-F1
#
_cell.length_a   1.000
_cell.length_b   1.000
_cell.length_c   1.000
_cell.angle_alpha   90.00
_cell.angle_beta   90.00
_cell.angle_gamma   90.00
#
_symmetry.space_group_name_H-M   'P 1'
#
loop_
_entity.id
_entity.type
_entity.pdbx_description
1 polymer ?
#
loop_
_entity_poly.entity_id
_entity_poly.type
_entity_poly.pdbx_seq_one_letter_code
_entity_poly.pdbx_strand_id
1 'polypeptide(L)'
;MAGYLLTTILLAATAAPVFAGKADVLAVHISPNDDGSFRIATTVRHRDTGWDHYANRWEVLGPAGKVIATRTLLHPHVHEQPFTRSLGSVRIPPGLTWIKVRAHDLVHGYGGREVTVSVPGRVH
;
A
#
# COMPACT_ATOMS: atom_id res chain seq x y z
N MET A 1 -61.68 -20.32 -9.34
CA MET A 1 -60.64 -19.54 -10.04
C MET A 1 -59.73 -18.93 -8.98
N ALA A 2 -58.66 -19.62 -8.58
CA ALA A 2 -57.70 -19.09 -7.60
C ALA A 2 -56.50 -18.51 -8.35
N GLY A 3 -56.29 -17.20 -8.26
CA GLY A 3 -55.16 -16.51 -8.88
C GLY A 3 -53.94 -16.54 -7.96
N TYR A 4 -52.81 -17.04 -8.45
CA TYR A 4 -51.54 -16.97 -7.74
C TYR A 4 -50.86 -15.61 -8.00
N LEU A 5 -50.54 -14.89 -6.92
CA LEU A 5 -49.75 -13.68 -6.96
C LEU A 5 -48.25 -14.07 -7.00
N LEU A 6 -47.58 -13.83 -8.14
CA LEU A 6 -46.13 -13.99 -8.26
C LEU A 6 -45.43 -12.79 -7.62
N THR A 7 -44.91 -12.95 -6.41
CA THR A 7 -44.03 -11.97 -5.78
C THR A 7 -42.62 -12.12 -6.36
N THR A 8 -42.21 -11.18 -7.21
CA THR A 8 -40.82 -11.08 -7.68
C THR A 8 -39.94 -10.58 -6.55
N ILE A 9 -39.12 -11.46 -5.96
CA ILE A 9 -38.08 -11.06 -5.00
C ILE A 9 -36.95 -10.41 -5.79
N LEU A 10 -36.82 -9.09 -5.65
CA LEU A 10 -35.69 -8.32 -6.19
C LEU A 10 -34.47 -8.56 -5.30
N LEU A 11 -33.59 -9.48 -5.71
CA LEU A 11 -32.33 -9.75 -5.01
C LEU A 11 -31.36 -8.58 -5.26
N ALA A 12 -31.32 -7.62 -4.33
CA ALA A 12 -30.34 -6.55 -4.34
C ALA A 12 -28.95 -7.14 -4.05
N ALA A 13 -28.17 -7.42 -5.10
CA ALA A 13 -26.79 -7.82 -4.98
C ALA A 13 -25.95 -6.64 -4.45
N THR A 14 -25.68 -6.62 -3.15
CA THR A 14 -24.69 -5.70 -2.57
C THR A 14 -23.32 -6.15 -3.05
N ALA A 15 -22.74 -5.45 -4.02
CA ALA A 15 -21.36 -5.65 -4.41
C ALA A 15 -20.44 -5.24 -3.25
N ALA A 16 -20.07 -6.21 -2.41
CA ALA A 16 -18.99 -6.01 -1.46
C ALA A 16 -17.69 -5.79 -2.28
N PRO A 17 -16.86 -4.78 -1.94
CA PRO A 17 -15.58 -4.62 -2.61
C PRO A 17 -14.75 -5.88 -2.36
N VAL A 18 -14.55 -6.66 -3.42
CA VAL A 18 -13.68 -7.82 -3.40
C VAL A 18 -12.25 -7.30 -3.25
N PHE A 19 -11.61 -7.57 -2.11
CA PHE A 19 -10.18 -7.31 -1.84
C PHE A 19 -9.24 -8.23 -2.64
N ALA A 20 -9.61 -8.62 -3.87
CA ALA A 20 -8.78 -9.51 -4.66
C ALA A 20 -7.58 -8.75 -5.20
N GLY A 21 -6.41 -8.99 -4.59
CA GLY A 21 -5.12 -8.74 -5.23
C GLY A 21 -4.48 -7.38 -5.02
N LYS A 22 -4.98 -6.52 -4.11
CA LYS A 22 -4.32 -5.23 -3.81
C LYS A 22 -2.90 -5.42 -3.25
N ALA A 23 -2.04 -4.41 -3.41
CA ALA A 23 -0.66 -4.48 -2.97
C ALA A 23 -0.54 -4.25 -1.45
N ASP A 24 0.00 -5.23 -0.73
CA ASP A 24 0.21 -5.18 0.71
C ASP A 24 1.62 -4.67 1.05
N VAL A 25 1.72 -3.79 2.04
CA VAL A 25 2.96 -3.55 2.78
C VAL A 25 3.02 -4.50 3.97
N LEU A 26 4.02 -5.37 4.00
CA LEU A 26 4.19 -6.36 5.05
C LEU A 26 5.13 -5.88 6.16
N ALA A 27 6.19 -5.17 5.79
CA ALA A 27 7.18 -4.66 6.73
C ALA A 27 7.80 -3.35 6.22
N VAL A 28 8.18 -2.49 7.17
CA VAL A 28 8.90 -1.24 6.91
C VAL A 28 10.04 -1.14 7.91
N HIS A 29 11.25 -0.93 7.43
CA HIS A 29 12.43 -0.65 8.24
C HIS A 29 12.93 0.76 7.91
N ILE A 30 13.17 1.56 8.95
CA ILE A 30 13.68 2.94 8.84
C ILE A 30 15.03 3.00 9.54
N SER A 31 16.04 3.52 8.85
CA SER A 31 17.35 3.82 9.44
C SER A 31 17.76 5.26 9.10
N PRO A 32 18.32 6.02 10.06
CA PRO A 32 18.86 7.35 9.79
C PRO A 32 20.13 7.26 8.92
N ASN A 33 20.37 8.29 8.12
CA ASN A 33 21.63 8.56 7.43
C ASN A 33 22.34 9.75 8.10
N ASP A 34 23.63 9.90 7.82
CA ASP A 34 24.46 10.96 8.42
C ASP A 34 24.03 12.39 8.01
N ASP A 35 23.38 12.54 6.86
CA ASP A 35 22.89 13.83 6.33
C ASP A 35 21.50 14.24 6.89
N GLY A 36 21.01 13.52 7.90
CA GLY A 36 19.70 13.70 8.52
C GLY A 36 18.52 13.21 7.68
N SER A 37 18.76 12.58 6.53
CA SER A 37 17.73 11.83 5.80
C SER A 37 17.57 10.41 6.36
N PHE A 38 16.58 9.67 5.87
CA PHE A 38 16.33 8.29 6.26
C PHE A 38 16.37 7.36 5.04
N ARG A 39 16.97 6.19 5.22
CA ARG A 39 16.74 5.04 4.35
C ARG A 39 15.50 4.29 4.83
N ILE A 40 14.58 4.04 3.91
CA ILE A 40 13.36 3.27 4.17
C ILE A 40 13.37 2.03 3.28
N ALA A 41 13.32 0.85 3.89
CA ALA A 41 13.19 -0.43 3.20
C ALA A 41 11.77 -0.98 3.44
N THR A 42 11.07 -1.28 2.35
CA THR A 42 9.67 -1.68 2.38
C THR A 42 9.52 -3.05 1.73
N THR A 43 8.95 -4.00 2.47
CA THR A 43 8.57 -5.32 1.97
C THR A 43 7.14 -5.26 1.46
N VAL A 44 6.96 -5.54 0.17
CA VAL A 44 5.67 -5.53 -0.52
C VAL A 44 5.30 -6.95 -0.93
N ARG A 45 4.01 -7.26 -0.86
CA ARG A 45 3.43 -8.46 -1.46
C ARG A 45 2.29 -8.07 -2.39
N HIS A 46 2.32 -8.56 -3.61
CA HIS A 46 1.25 -8.39 -4.57
C HIS A 46 1.19 -9.61 -5.49
N ARG A 47 0.01 -9.90 -6.04
CA ARG A 47 -0.17 -11.01 -7.00
C ARG A 47 0.12 -10.50 -8.41
N ASP A 48 1.38 -10.13 -8.66
CA ASP A 48 1.83 -9.69 -9.98
C ASP A 48 1.54 -10.79 -11.03
N THR A 49 0.95 -10.40 -12.16
CA THR A 49 0.69 -11.32 -13.29
C THR A 49 1.47 -10.95 -14.56
N GLY A 50 2.13 -9.78 -14.56
CA GLY A 50 2.96 -9.32 -15.66
C GLY A 50 3.03 -7.80 -15.72
N TRP A 51 3.51 -7.27 -16.84
CA TRP A 51 3.70 -5.82 -17.05
C TRP A 51 2.41 -5.01 -16.96
N ASP A 52 1.26 -5.64 -17.22
CA ASP A 52 -0.04 -4.97 -17.18
C ASP A 52 -0.69 -5.02 -15.79
N HIS A 53 -0.19 -5.84 -14.86
CA HIS A 53 -0.74 -5.94 -13.51
C HIS A 53 0.33 -6.34 -12.49
N TYR A 54 0.91 -5.32 -11.84
CA TYR A 54 1.89 -5.47 -10.78
C TYR A 54 1.82 -4.30 -9.79
N ALA A 55 2.46 -4.45 -8.63
CA ALA A 55 2.66 -3.32 -7.73
C ALA A 55 3.67 -2.32 -8.32
N ASN A 56 3.23 -1.12 -8.71
CA ASN A 56 4.07 -0.17 -9.45
C ASN A 56 4.75 0.90 -8.58
N ARG A 57 4.34 1.04 -7.31
CA ARG A 57 5.01 1.91 -6.34
C ARG A 57 4.62 1.60 -4.90
N TRP A 58 5.40 2.16 -3.98
CA TRP A 58 4.97 2.41 -2.61
C TRP A 58 5.28 3.86 -2.20
N GLU A 59 4.51 4.37 -1.25
CA GLU A 59 4.54 5.76 -0.81
C GLU A 59 4.74 5.85 0.69
N VAL A 60 5.50 6.86 1.11
CA VAL A 60 5.65 7.28 2.50
C VAL A 60 4.76 8.47 2.73
N LEU A 61 3.88 8.36 3.72
CA LEU A 61 2.91 9.38 4.08
C LEU A 61 3.18 9.93 5.48
N GLY A 62 2.96 11.23 5.63
CA GLY A 62 2.83 11.85 6.95
C GLY A 62 1.45 11.59 7.57
N PRO A 63 1.23 12.02 8.83
CA PRO A 63 -0.01 11.76 9.57
C PRO A 63 -1.30 12.22 8.89
N ALA A 64 -1.25 13.35 8.18
CA ALA A 64 -2.39 13.90 7.44
C ALA A 64 -2.60 13.26 6.05
N GLY A 65 -1.90 12.15 5.73
CA GLY A 65 -1.98 11.51 4.42
C GLY A 65 -1.21 12.24 3.31
N LYS A 66 -0.43 13.28 3.63
CA LYS A 66 0.46 13.93 2.66
C LYS A 66 1.59 12.98 2.27
N VAL A 67 1.79 12.79 0.96
CA VAL A 67 2.95 12.03 0.43
C VAL A 67 4.24 12.82 0.70
N ILE A 68 5.17 12.17 1.41
CA ILE A 68 6.52 12.67 1.70
C ILE A 68 7.49 12.16 0.64
N ALA A 69 7.36 10.90 0.24
CA ALA A 69 8.23 10.28 -0.76
C ALA A 69 7.52 9.13 -1.47
N THR A 70 7.96 8.85 -2.70
CA THR A 70 7.45 7.76 -3.53
C THR A 70 8.63 6.92 -4.03
N ARG A 71 8.52 5.60 -3.92
CA ARG A 71 9.40 4.66 -4.61
C ARG A 71 8.63 3.98 -5.73
N THR A 72 8.92 4.37 -6.97
CA THR A 72 8.45 3.66 -8.16
C THR A 72 9.14 2.29 -8.26
N LEU A 73 8.38 1.27 -8.64
CA LEU A 73 8.84 -0.08 -8.95
C LEU A 73 8.72 -0.24 -10.46
N LEU A 74 9.84 -0.55 -11.13
CA LEU A 74 9.95 -0.42 -12.59
C LEU A 74 9.69 -1.73 -13.35
N HIS A 75 9.40 -2.82 -12.64
CA HIS A 75 9.14 -4.12 -13.25
C HIS A 75 8.25 -4.98 -12.35
N PRO A 76 7.56 -5.99 -12.91
CA PRO A 76 6.87 -7.02 -12.13
C PRO A 76 7.85 -7.90 -11.35
N HIS A 77 7.37 -8.44 -10.24
CA HIS A 77 8.03 -9.37 -9.34
C HIS A 77 7.24 -10.68 -9.24
N VAL A 78 6.78 -11.23 -10.38
CA VAL A 78 5.94 -12.45 -10.45
C VAL A 78 6.55 -13.64 -9.69
N HIS A 79 7.88 -13.77 -9.71
CA HIS A 79 8.63 -14.87 -9.09
C HIS A 79 9.42 -14.47 -7.83
N GLU A 80 9.22 -13.24 -7.34
CA GLU A 80 9.92 -12.69 -6.16
C GLU A 80 8.86 -12.11 -5.22
N GLN A 81 8.18 -12.98 -4.46
CA GLN A 81 7.15 -12.55 -3.50
C GLN A 81 7.35 -13.19 -2.13
N PRO A 82 7.31 -12.40 -1.04
CA PRO A 82 7.36 -10.94 -1.04
C PRO A 82 8.72 -10.42 -1.50
N PHE A 83 8.77 -9.18 -1.98
CA PHE A 83 10.03 -8.51 -2.33
C PHE A 83 10.26 -7.27 -1.47
N THR A 84 11.51 -6.88 -1.30
CA THR A 84 11.89 -5.67 -0.57
C THR A 84 12.62 -4.69 -1.47
N ARG A 85 12.21 -3.43 -1.46
CA ARG A 85 12.96 -2.34 -2.12
C ARG A 85 13.12 -1.17 -1.17
N SER A 86 14.22 -0.45 -1.31
CA SER A 86 14.54 0.70 -0.47
C SER A 86 14.52 2.01 -1.24
N LEU A 87 14.32 3.10 -0.48
CA LEU A 87 14.53 4.49 -0.90
C LEU A 87 15.51 5.13 0.08
N GLY A 88 16.62 5.68 -0.44
CA GLY A 88 17.79 6.01 0.37
C GLY A 88 17.76 7.35 1.10
N SER A 89 17.15 8.38 0.52
CA SER A 89 17.33 9.78 0.97
C SER A 89 16.00 10.46 1.30
N VAL A 90 15.19 9.83 2.14
CA VAL A 90 13.87 10.34 2.51
C VAL A 90 14.01 11.41 3.60
N ARG A 91 13.67 12.66 3.29
CA ARG A 91 13.61 13.75 4.28
C ARG A 91 12.23 13.80 4.92
N ILE A 92 12.10 13.24 6.13
CA ILE A 92 10.88 13.32 6.93
C ILE A 92 10.86 14.69 7.65
N PRO A 93 9.83 15.54 7.47
CA PRO A 93 9.75 16.84 8.13
C PRO A 93 9.96 16.76 9.64
N PRO A 94 10.64 17.73 10.27
CA PRO A 94 10.79 17.76 11.73
C PRO A 94 9.42 17.77 12.42
N GLY A 95 9.34 17.20 13.62
CA GLY A 95 8.09 17.08 14.40
C GLY A 95 7.21 15.88 14.04
N LEU A 96 7.44 15.19 12.91
CA LEU A 96 6.74 13.93 12.63
C LEU A 96 7.40 12.77 13.38
N THR A 97 6.68 12.18 14.33
CA THR A 97 7.12 11.04 15.17
C THR A 97 6.83 9.67 14.54
N TRP A 98 5.95 9.62 13.55
CA TRP A 98 5.62 8.40 12.80
C TRP A 98 5.31 8.71 11.34
N ILE A 99 5.43 7.69 10.51
CA ILE A 99 5.01 7.71 9.10
C ILE A 99 4.14 6.48 8.81
N LYS A 100 3.38 6.57 7.73
CA LYS A 100 2.67 5.43 7.15
C LYS A 100 3.26 5.07 5.79
N VAL A 101 3.28 3.78 5.45
CA VAL A 101 3.66 3.31 4.12
C VAL A 101 2.51 2.50 3.52
N ARG A 102 2.21 2.75 2.25
CA ARG A 102 1.22 2.00 1.45
C ARG A 102 1.79 1.63 0.09
N ALA A 103 1.32 0.53 -0.48
CA ALA A 103 1.66 0.11 -1.82
C ALA A 103 0.48 0.36 -2.78
N HIS A 104 0.78 0.42 -4.08
CA HIS A 104 -0.19 0.69 -5.13
C HIS A 104 -0.15 -0.42 -6.19
N ASP A 105 -1.30 -1.03 -6.45
CA ASP A 105 -1.53 -1.92 -7.59
C ASP A 105 -1.73 -1.06 -8.85
N LEU A 106 -1.01 -1.33 -9.94
CA LEU A 106 -1.10 -0.58 -11.20
C LEU A 106 -2.54 -0.48 -11.75
N VAL A 107 -3.33 -1.55 -11.64
CA VAL A 107 -4.68 -1.67 -12.21
C VAL A 107 -5.74 -1.22 -11.21
N HIS A 108 -5.64 -1.71 -9.97
CA HIS A 108 -6.70 -1.51 -8.99
C HIS A 108 -6.44 -0.32 -8.04
N GLY A 109 -5.26 0.28 -8.08
CA GLY A 109 -4.91 1.38 -7.19
C GLY A 109 -4.62 0.96 -5.75
N TYR A 110 -4.94 1.82 -4.78
CA TYR A 110 -4.74 1.54 -3.36
C TYR A 110 -5.82 0.60 -2.79
N GLY A 111 -5.59 0.08 -1.58
CA GLY A 111 -6.56 -0.75 -0.84
C GLY A 111 -6.01 -2.02 -0.18
N GLY A 112 -4.69 -2.27 -0.26
CA GLY A 112 -4.02 -3.35 0.47
C GLY A 112 -3.57 -2.91 1.87
N ARG A 113 -2.84 -3.77 2.58
CA ARG A 113 -2.32 -3.47 3.92
C ARG A 113 -1.37 -2.27 3.88
N GLU A 114 -1.58 -1.32 4.79
CA GLU A 114 -0.67 -0.22 5.09
C GLU A 114 0.05 -0.46 6.43
N VAL A 115 1.26 0.06 6.57
CA VAL A 115 2.06 -0.09 7.79
C VAL A 115 2.42 1.28 8.35
N THR A 116 2.14 1.48 9.64
CA THR A 116 2.54 2.67 10.39
C THR A 116 3.73 2.31 11.27
N VAL A 117 4.78 3.12 11.24
CA VAL A 117 6.02 2.91 12.01
C VAL A 117 6.52 4.23 12.59
N SER A 118 7.07 4.17 13.79
CA SER A 118 7.74 5.32 14.43
C SER A 118 8.99 5.71 13.68
N VAL A 119 9.30 7.00 13.66
CA VAL A 119 10.53 7.53 13.09
C VAL A 119 11.63 7.43 14.15
N PRO A 120 12.74 6.71 13.89
CA PRO A 120 13.83 6.59 14.85
C PRO A 120 14.36 7.95 15.32
N GLY A 121 14.68 8.04 16.61
CA GLY A 121 15.19 9.28 17.22
C GLY A 121 14.13 10.38 17.39
N ARG A 122 12.85 10.09 17.15
CA ARG A 122 11.75 11.03 17.37
C ARG A 122 10.75 10.43 18.33
N VAL A 123 10.71 10.99 19.53
CA VAL A 123 9.72 10.67 20.56
C VAL A 123 8.78 11.84 20.74
N HIS A 124 7.55 11.54 21.16
CA HIS A 124 6.61 12.54 21.66
C HIS A 124 7.10 13.11 23.00
#